data_AF-A0A382V443-F1
#
_entry.id   AF-A0A382V443-F1
#
_cell.length_a   1.000
_cell.length_b   1.000
_cell.length_c   1.000
_cell.angle_alpha   90.00
_cell.angle_beta   90.00
_cell.angle_gamma   90.00
#
_symmetry.space_group_name_H-M   'P 1'
#
loop_
_entity.id
_entity.type
_entity.pdbx_description
1 polymer ?
#
loop_
_entity_poly.entity_id
_entity_poly.type
_entity_poly.pdbx_seq_one_letter_code
_entity_poly.pdbx_strand_id
1 'polypeptide(L)'
;MAVVERIDLTPGATDSTLLERLQTAVDEDADRPPPVASASTLGATGGDGSIQIHACHGTTRQVEALRDALLHLIRADPTLTARDVIVVCPDLRRFAPLIEPTLAAVFDRPGVTAALADRSLARLSPVAAAIDALFRFAIGRASVEDFFSLLDDPVISSAMGLDDHMDSLHRWFEVLHMRWGLDAGHRQRWGYPQGLKQ
;
A
#
# COMPACT_ATOMS: atom_id res chain seq x y z
N MET A 1 -42.14 8.72 -17.87
CA MET A 1 -43.24 7.88 -17.35
C MET A 1 -42.67 6.51 -17.05
N ALA A 2 -42.20 6.31 -15.82
CA ALA A 2 -41.90 5.01 -15.24
C ALA A 2 -42.29 5.15 -13.77
N VAL A 3 -43.41 4.51 -13.44
CA VAL A 3 -43.91 4.35 -12.08
C VAL A 3 -43.13 3.18 -11.50
N VAL A 4 -42.38 3.40 -10.42
CA VAL A 4 -41.93 2.34 -9.52
C VAL A 4 -42.15 2.83 -8.09
N GLU A 5 -43.23 2.31 -7.54
CA GLU A 5 -43.54 1.96 -6.16
C GLU A 5 -42.83 2.71 -5.01
N ARG A 6 -43.66 3.42 -4.23
CA ARG A 6 -43.34 3.96 -2.91
C ARG A 6 -42.94 2.82 -1.99
N ILE A 7 -41.71 2.86 -1.49
CA ILE A 7 -41.39 2.23 -0.21
C ILE A 7 -41.68 3.29 0.84
N ASP A 8 -42.92 3.28 1.37
CA ASP A 8 -43.29 4.07 2.52
C ASP A 8 -42.52 3.50 3.74
N LEU A 9 -41.41 4.13 4.12
CA LEU A 9 -40.82 3.95 5.45
C LEU A 9 -41.33 5.07 6.35
N THR A 10 -42.46 4.80 6.98
CA THR A 10 -42.98 5.58 8.10
C THR A 10 -42.02 5.52 9.30
N PRO A 11 -42.05 6.53 10.19
CA PRO A 11 -41.02 6.73 11.20
C PRO A 11 -41.16 5.71 12.34
N GLY A 12 -40.09 4.97 12.60
CA GLY A 12 -39.99 4.15 13.80
C GLY A 12 -38.81 3.19 13.82
N ALA A 13 -37.68 3.62 14.37
CA ALA A 13 -36.79 2.74 15.12
C ALA A 13 -35.82 3.59 15.95
N THR A 14 -35.85 3.38 17.26
CA THR A 14 -34.90 3.94 18.23
C THR A 14 -33.54 3.20 18.22
N ASP A 15 -33.34 2.29 17.25
CA ASP A 15 -32.28 1.27 17.24
C ASP A 15 -31.42 1.28 15.95
N SER A 16 -31.36 2.38 15.20
CA SER A 16 -30.46 2.45 14.02
C SER A 16 -29.04 2.85 14.42
N THR A 17 -28.05 2.14 13.89
CA THR A 17 -26.64 2.44 14.14
C THR A 17 -26.21 3.75 13.48
N LEU A 18 -25.14 4.36 13.95
CA LEU A 18 -24.53 5.54 13.36
C LEU A 18 -24.14 5.29 11.90
N LEU A 19 -23.67 4.08 11.57
CA LEU A 19 -23.39 3.67 10.20
C LEU A 19 -24.65 3.65 9.33
N GLU A 20 -25.74 3.02 9.79
CA GLU A 20 -27.01 2.99 9.06
C GLU A 20 -27.56 4.39 8.84
N ARG A 21 -27.50 5.25 9.87
CA ARG A 21 -27.90 6.66 9.73
C ARG A 21 -27.05 7.41 8.71
N LEU A 22 -25.74 7.15 8.65
CA LEU A 22 -24.85 7.76 7.66
C LEU A 22 -25.15 7.25 6.25
N GLN A 23 -25.41 5.95 6.10
CA GLN A 23 -25.76 5.34 4.81
C GLN A 23 -27.10 5.87 4.30
N THR A 24 -28.14 5.88 5.14
CA THR A 24 -29.44 6.49 4.80
C THR A 24 -29.28 7.96 4.44
N ALA A 25 -28.48 8.71 5.21
CA ALA A 25 -28.20 10.09 4.87
C ALA A 25 -27.55 10.19 3.49
N VAL A 26 -26.46 9.48 3.19
CA VAL A 26 -25.81 9.52 1.87
C VAL A 26 -26.76 9.14 0.73
N ASP A 27 -27.65 8.16 0.93
CA ASP A 27 -28.64 7.74 -0.06
C ASP A 27 -29.73 8.81 -0.28
N GLU A 28 -30.14 9.52 0.78
CA GLU A 28 -31.13 10.60 0.73
C GLU A 28 -30.53 11.95 0.29
N ASP A 29 -29.22 12.16 0.49
CA ASP A 29 -28.52 13.46 0.43
C ASP A 29 -28.02 13.84 -0.97
N ALA A 30 -28.66 13.34 -2.02
CA ALA A 30 -28.33 13.77 -3.39
C ALA A 30 -28.63 15.28 -3.65
N ASP A 31 -29.32 16.00 -2.76
CA ASP A 31 -29.74 17.40 -3.00
C ASP A 31 -29.88 18.33 -1.76
N ARG A 32 -29.32 18.00 -0.58
CA ARG A 32 -29.46 18.86 0.63
C ARG A 32 -28.21 19.76 0.84
N PRO A 33 -28.38 21.01 1.30
CA PRO A 33 -27.27 21.80 1.80
C PRO A 33 -26.68 21.19 3.08
N PRO A 34 -25.34 21.26 3.28
CA PRO A 34 -24.68 20.61 4.40
C PRO A 34 -25.27 21.10 5.72
N PRO A 35 -25.67 20.19 6.63
CA PRO A 35 -26.19 20.59 7.93
C PRO A 35 -25.09 21.29 8.74
N VAL A 36 -25.43 22.40 9.39
CA VAL A 36 -24.61 23.02 10.43
C VAL A 36 -24.55 22.02 11.60
N ALA A 37 -23.46 21.27 11.68
CA ALA A 37 -23.28 20.19 12.65
C ALA A 37 -23.39 20.74 14.09
N SER A 38 -24.39 20.28 14.83
CA SER A 38 -24.50 20.49 16.27
C SER A 38 -24.20 19.18 16.98
N ALA A 39 -23.39 19.19 18.03
CA ALA A 39 -23.02 17.98 18.78
C ALA A 39 -24.24 17.20 19.33
N SER A 40 -25.42 17.86 19.41
CA SER A 40 -26.69 17.27 19.83
C SER A 40 -27.34 16.33 18.81
N THR A 41 -26.93 16.35 17.52
CA THR A 41 -27.53 15.48 16.49
C THR A 41 -27.01 14.04 16.52
N LEU A 42 -25.89 13.79 17.21
CA LEU A 42 -25.24 12.48 17.20
C LEU A 42 -25.84 11.47 18.18
N GLY A 43 -26.66 11.90 19.16
CA GLY A 43 -27.47 10.99 19.98
C GLY A 43 -26.67 9.99 20.84
N ALA A 44 -26.80 10.13 22.15
CA ALA A 44 -26.32 9.24 23.21
C ALA A 44 -24.81 9.16 23.47
N THR A 45 -24.50 9.30 24.76
CA THR A 45 -23.21 9.20 25.42
C THR A 45 -22.70 7.77 25.39
N GLY A 46 -22.06 7.40 24.29
CA GLY A 46 -21.45 6.08 24.07
C GLY A 46 -21.63 5.69 22.61
N GLY A 47 -20.54 5.66 21.84
CA GLY A 47 -20.60 5.22 20.44
C GLY A 47 -21.03 3.76 20.35
N ASP A 48 -21.93 3.44 19.42
CA ASP A 48 -22.43 2.08 19.17
C ASP A 48 -21.40 1.14 18.51
N GLY A 49 -20.19 1.64 18.24
CA GLY A 49 -19.08 0.88 17.67
C GLY A 49 -19.16 0.66 16.16
N SER A 50 -20.22 1.09 15.49
CA SER A 50 -20.43 0.91 14.04
C SER A 50 -19.48 1.76 13.19
N ILE A 51 -19.08 2.93 13.69
CA ILE A 51 -18.03 3.78 13.13
C ILE A 51 -17.06 4.15 14.25
N GLN A 52 -15.78 3.87 14.02
CA GLN A 52 -14.72 4.17 14.97
C GLN A 52 -13.56 4.89 14.27
N ILE A 53 -12.99 5.88 14.95
CA ILE A 53 -11.84 6.65 14.47
C ILE A 53 -10.70 6.47 15.46
N HIS A 54 -9.59 5.92 14.97
CA HIS A 54 -8.40 5.66 15.77
C HIS A 54 -7.27 6.61 15.37
N ALA A 55 -6.92 7.55 16.24
CA ALA A 55 -5.74 8.37 16.08
C ALA A 55 -4.50 7.63 16.58
N CYS A 56 -3.52 7.39 15.70
CA CYS A 56 -2.35 6.58 16.01
C CYS A 56 -1.05 7.29 15.61
N HIS A 57 -0.01 7.11 16.40
CA HIS A 57 1.31 7.71 16.19
C HIS A 57 2.19 6.83 15.30
N GLY A 58 1.95 6.87 13.98
CA GLY A 58 2.75 6.16 12.97
C GLY A 58 2.22 4.77 12.58
N THR A 59 2.87 4.16 11.59
CA THR A 59 2.35 2.98 10.89
C THR A 59 2.31 1.71 11.75
N THR A 60 3.33 1.48 12.58
CA THR A 60 3.34 0.31 13.49
C THR A 60 2.16 0.35 14.45
N ARG A 61 1.93 1.50 15.11
CA ARG A 61 0.80 1.68 16.02
C ARG A 61 -0.55 1.58 15.32
N GLN A 62 -0.64 1.98 14.05
CA GLN A 62 -1.86 1.80 13.25
C GLN A 62 -2.16 0.31 13.02
N VAL A 63 -1.16 -0.50 12.67
CA VAL A 63 -1.36 -1.96 12.46
C VAL A 63 -1.69 -2.66 13.78
N GLU A 64 -1.06 -2.27 14.89
CA GLU A 64 -1.40 -2.78 16.23
C GLU A 64 -2.84 -2.44 16.62
N ALA A 65 -3.24 -1.18 16.45
CA ALA A 65 -4.61 -0.74 16.73
C ALA A 65 -5.64 -1.47 15.86
N LEU A 66 -5.33 -1.67 14.57
CA LEU A 66 -6.14 -2.48 13.67
C LEU A 66 -6.30 -3.91 14.19
N ARG A 67 -5.20 -4.57 14.58
CA ARG A 67 -5.24 -5.93 15.15
C ARG A 67 -6.14 -5.99 16.38
N ASP A 68 -5.97 -5.06 17.31
CA ASP A 68 -6.75 -5.06 18.55
C ASP A 68 -8.24 -4.80 18.27
N ALA A 69 -8.57 -3.92 17.31
CA ALA A 69 -9.94 -3.71 16.86
C ALA A 69 -10.54 -4.97 16.23
N LEU A 70 -9.81 -5.67 15.35
CA LEU A 70 -10.27 -6.91 14.73
C LEU A 70 -10.52 -8.00 15.78
N LEU A 71 -9.60 -8.18 16.73
CA LEU A 71 -9.77 -9.15 17.81
C LEU A 71 -10.95 -8.79 18.71
N HIS A 72 -11.22 -7.51 18.94
CA HIS A 72 -12.39 -7.07 19.68
C HIS A 72 -13.69 -7.42 18.94
N LEU A 73 -13.76 -7.12 17.63
CA LEU A 73 -14.92 -7.44 16.79
C LEU A 73 -15.20 -8.94 16.74
N ILE A 74 -14.18 -9.77 16.50
CA ILE A 74 -14.31 -11.24 16.44
C ILE A 74 -14.73 -11.82 17.81
N ARG A 75 -14.30 -11.21 18.92
CA ARG A 75 -14.75 -11.63 20.26
C ARG A 75 -16.19 -11.24 20.55
N ALA A 76 -16.63 -10.07 20.09
CA ALA A 76 -17.99 -9.59 20.26
C ALA A 76 -18.98 -10.38 19.39
N ASP A 77 -18.58 -10.73 18.18
CA ASP A 77 -19.35 -11.56 17.25
C ASP A 77 -18.49 -12.72 16.72
N PRO A 78 -18.61 -13.92 17.33
CA PRO A 78 -17.88 -15.11 16.89
C PRO A 78 -18.28 -15.63 15.50
N THR A 79 -19.35 -15.11 14.89
CA THR A 79 -19.75 -15.49 13.52
C THR A 79 -18.95 -14.75 12.45
N LEU A 80 -18.29 -13.65 12.81
CA LEU A 80 -17.47 -12.85 11.92
C LEU A 80 -16.24 -13.66 11.46
N THR A 81 -16.12 -13.84 10.15
CA THR A 81 -14.96 -14.51 9.55
C THR A 81 -14.04 -13.51 8.87
N ALA A 82 -12.80 -13.92 8.59
CA ALA A 82 -11.85 -13.07 7.87
C ALA A 82 -12.33 -12.64 6.47
N ARG A 83 -13.31 -13.35 5.88
CA ARG A 83 -13.89 -13.00 4.57
C ARG A 83 -14.86 -11.82 4.65
N ASP A 84 -15.37 -11.53 5.83
CA ASP A 84 -16.33 -10.45 6.08
C ASP A 84 -15.63 -9.10 6.35
N VAL A 85 -14.29 -9.10 6.38
CA VAL A 85 -13.47 -7.93 6.72
C VAL A 85 -12.61 -7.54 5.53
N ILE A 86 -12.69 -6.26 5.13
CA ILE A 86 -11.77 -5.65 4.18
C ILE A 86 -10.97 -4.54 4.84
N VAL A 87 -9.65 -4.57 4.65
CA VAL A 87 -8.73 -3.50 5.09
C VAL A 87 -8.19 -2.80 3.85
N VAL A 88 -8.60 -1.56 3.65
CA VAL A 88 -8.11 -0.72 2.55
C VAL A 88 -6.92 0.10 3.03
N CYS A 89 -5.80 -0.01 2.31
CA CYS A 89 -4.56 0.68 2.63
C CYS A 89 -4.11 1.54 1.44
N PRO A 90 -3.85 2.85 1.64
CA PRO A 90 -3.45 3.73 0.54
C PRO A 90 -2.03 3.44 0.00
N ASP A 91 -1.15 2.85 0.82
CA ASP A 91 0.21 2.49 0.44
C ASP A 91 0.58 1.13 1.03
N LEU A 92 0.22 0.05 0.33
CA LEU A 92 0.48 -1.29 0.81
C LEU A 92 1.99 -1.60 0.92
N ARG A 93 2.87 -0.91 0.17
CA ARG A 93 4.32 -1.14 0.25
C ARG A 93 4.87 -0.74 1.62
N ARG A 94 4.37 0.37 2.17
CA ARG A 94 4.75 0.87 3.49
C ARG A 94 4.25 -0.03 4.63
N PHE A 95 3.07 -0.64 4.48
CA PHE A 95 2.44 -1.42 5.55
C PHE A 95 2.73 -2.92 5.46
N ALA A 96 2.91 -3.50 4.26
CA ALA A 96 3.08 -4.95 4.08
C ALA A 96 4.14 -5.58 5.00
N PRO A 97 5.34 -4.98 5.22
CA PRO A 97 6.34 -5.55 6.13
C PRO A 97 5.90 -5.59 7.60
N LEU A 98 4.90 -4.79 7.98
CA LEU A 98 4.39 -4.68 9.34
C LEU A 98 3.17 -5.58 9.58
N ILE A 99 2.39 -5.87 8.54
CA ILE A 99 1.10 -6.56 8.64
C ILE A 99 1.27 -7.98 9.16
N GLU A 100 2.03 -8.82 8.46
CA GLU A 100 2.22 -10.23 8.83
C GLU A 100 2.77 -10.43 10.26
N PRO A 101 3.89 -9.80 10.66
CA PRO A 101 4.44 -10.02 12.00
C PRO A 101 3.54 -9.46 13.10
N THR A 102 2.82 -8.36 12.85
CA THR A 102 1.96 -7.76 13.88
C THR A 102 0.69 -8.57 14.09
N LEU A 103 0.07 -9.06 13.02
CA LEU A 103 -1.19 -9.82 13.06
C LEU A 103 -1.01 -11.29 13.46
N ALA A 104 0.20 -11.83 13.39
CA ALA A 104 0.51 -13.19 13.81
C ALA A 104 0.11 -13.48 15.27
N ALA A 105 -0.15 -14.75 15.56
CA ALA A 105 -0.33 -15.21 16.93
C ALA A 105 1.01 -15.13 17.69
N VAL A 106 0.99 -14.66 18.92
CA VAL A 106 2.19 -14.48 19.75
C VAL A 106 1.92 -15.01 21.15
N PHE A 107 2.58 -16.11 21.51
CA PHE A 107 2.38 -16.82 22.80
C PHE A 107 0.88 -17.01 23.10
N ASP A 108 0.36 -16.31 24.11
CA ASP A 108 -1.03 -16.39 24.57
C ASP A 108 -1.98 -15.42 23.86
N ARG A 109 -1.50 -14.66 22.86
CA ARG A 109 -2.32 -13.71 22.10
C ARG A 109 -2.76 -14.32 20.77
N PRO A 110 -4.08 -14.41 20.51
CA PRO A 110 -4.57 -14.90 19.23
C PRO A 110 -4.10 -14.00 18.09
N GLY A 111 -3.83 -14.62 16.95
CA GLY A 111 -3.52 -13.95 15.70
C GLY A 111 -4.77 -13.74 14.85
N VAL A 112 -4.65 -12.89 13.85
CA VAL A 112 -5.66 -12.66 12.81
C VAL A 112 -5.01 -12.97 11.47
N THR A 113 -5.65 -13.82 10.65
CA THR A 113 -5.13 -14.12 9.31
C THR A 113 -5.52 -13.01 8.35
N ALA A 114 -4.56 -12.51 7.57
CA ALA A 114 -4.78 -11.53 6.53
C ALA A 114 -4.15 -12.00 5.21
N ALA A 115 -4.87 -11.80 4.10
CA ALA A 115 -4.34 -12.02 2.76
C ALA A 115 -4.03 -10.66 2.12
N LEU A 116 -2.77 -10.45 1.74
CA LEU A 116 -2.34 -9.22 1.09
C LEU A 116 -2.69 -9.24 -0.40
N ALA A 117 -3.66 -8.43 -0.80
CA ALA A 117 -4.02 -8.24 -2.20
C ALA A 117 -3.37 -6.96 -2.76
N ASP A 118 -2.10 -7.04 -3.18
CA ASP A 118 -1.42 -5.93 -3.87
C ASP A 118 -1.66 -6.01 -5.39
N ARG A 119 -2.33 -5.01 -5.97
CA ARG A 119 -2.51 -4.90 -7.44
C ARG A 119 -1.41 -4.07 -8.11
N SER A 120 -0.33 -3.69 -7.40
CA SER A 120 0.79 -2.97 -8.01
C SER A 120 1.45 -3.86 -9.09
N LEU A 121 1.49 -3.38 -10.33
CA LEU A 121 2.05 -4.07 -11.50
C LEU A 121 3.45 -4.66 -11.26
N ALA A 122 4.25 -4.04 -10.39
CA ALA A 122 5.59 -4.52 -10.02
C ALA A 122 5.59 -5.82 -9.21
N ARG A 123 4.51 -6.16 -8.47
CA ARG A 123 4.36 -7.48 -7.84
C ARG A 123 3.69 -8.50 -8.76
N LEU A 124 2.93 -8.04 -9.76
CA LEU A 124 2.22 -8.91 -10.70
C LEU A 124 3.15 -9.49 -11.77
N SER A 125 4.29 -8.85 -12.05
CA SER A 125 5.27 -9.32 -13.02
C SER A 125 6.70 -8.95 -12.61
N PRO A 126 7.55 -9.94 -12.22
CA PRO A 126 8.98 -9.73 -12.02
C PRO A 126 9.65 -9.06 -13.23
N VAL A 127 9.18 -9.38 -14.44
CA VAL A 127 9.68 -8.78 -15.69
C VAL A 127 9.36 -7.28 -15.75
N ALA A 128 8.16 -6.86 -15.32
CA ALA A 128 7.82 -5.44 -15.30
C ALA A 128 8.67 -4.65 -14.29
N ALA A 129 8.99 -5.25 -13.14
CA ALA A 129 9.89 -4.66 -12.16
C ALA A 129 11.33 -4.53 -12.70
N ALA A 130 11.83 -5.55 -13.38
CA ALA A 130 13.14 -5.53 -14.03
C ALA A 130 13.24 -4.46 -15.14
N ILE A 131 12.19 -4.31 -15.97
CA ILE A 131 12.12 -3.26 -16.98
C ILE A 131 12.12 -1.85 -16.36
N ASP A 132 11.37 -1.65 -15.27
CA ASP A 132 11.38 -0.39 -14.54
C ASP A 132 12.76 -0.06 -13.96
N ALA A 133 13.44 -1.04 -13.36
CA ALA A 133 14.80 -0.88 -12.86
C ALA A 133 15.77 -0.51 -14.00
N LEU A 134 15.65 -1.17 -15.16
CA LEU A 134 16.46 -0.86 -16.34
C LEU A 134 16.22 0.57 -16.86
N PHE A 135 14.96 1.03 -16.88
CA PHE A 135 14.67 2.42 -17.25
C PHE A 135 15.23 3.42 -16.25
N ARG A 136 15.11 3.15 -14.94
CA ARG A 136 15.71 3.99 -13.90
C ARG A 136 17.23 4.09 -14.05
N PHE A 137 17.90 2.99 -14.37
CA PHE A 137 19.33 2.97 -14.66
C PHE A 137 19.68 3.80 -15.91
N ALA A 138 18.96 3.60 -17.01
CA ALA A 138 19.25 4.25 -18.29
C ALA A 138 18.99 5.77 -18.29
N ILE A 139 17.98 6.21 -17.52
CA ILE A 139 17.62 7.63 -17.37
C ILE A 139 18.43 8.28 -16.24
N GLY A 140 18.85 7.49 -15.25
CA GLY A 140 19.68 7.92 -14.13
C GLY A 140 21.13 8.19 -14.51
N ARG A 141 22.02 8.25 -13.52
CA ARG A 141 23.46 8.44 -13.76
C ARG A 141 24.16 7.19 -14.28
N ALA A 142 23.50 6.03 -14.25
CA ALA A 142 24.10 4.74 -14.55
C ALA A 142 25.40 4.53 -13.76
N SER A 143 25.30 4.54 -12.42
CA SER A 143 26.46 4.28 -11.56
C SER A 143 26.87 2.80 -11.60
N VAL A 144 28.09 2.49 -11.17
CA VAL A 144 28.55 1.11 -11.04
C VAL A 144 27.69 0.31 -10.06
N GLU A 145 27.28 0.94 -8.96
CA GLU A 145 26.40 0.33 -7.97
C GLU A 145 25.03 -0.02 -8.58
N ASP A 146 24.42 0.91 -9.32
CA ASP A 146 23.16 0.65 -10.01
C ASP A 146 23.30 -0.47 -11.06
N PHE A 147 24.45 -0.54 -11.75
CA PHE A 147 24.73 -1.59 -12.73
C PHE A 147 24.78 -2.98 -12.11
N PHE A 148 25.53 -3.15 -11.00
CA PHE A 148 25.56 -4.43 -10.29
C PHE A 148 24.22 -4.76 -9.64
N SER A 149 23.51 -3.77 -9.11
CA SER A 149 22.14 -3.98 -8.60
C SER A 149 21.17 -4.46 -9.68
N LEU A 150 21.36 -4.10 -10.95
CA LEU A 150 20.57 -4.67 -12.05
C LEU A 150 20.97 -6.11 -12.34
N LEU A 151 22.25 -6.43 -12.30
CA LEU A 151 22.74 -7.80 -12.54
C LEU A 151 22.33 -8.77 -11.43
N ASP A 152 22.14 -8.27 -10.20
CA ASP A 152 21.60 -9.05 -9.08
C ASP A 152 20.08 -9.35 -9.24
N ASP A 153 19.36 -8.69 -10.15
CA ASP A 153 17.96 -9.00 -10.43
C ASP A 153 17.86 -10.35 -11.18
N PRO A 154 17.12 -11.36 -10.66
CA PRO A 154 17.08 -12.70 -11.26
C PRO A 154 16.57 -12.74 -12.71
N VAL A 155 15.68 -11.81 -13.09
CA VAL A 155 15.15 -11.72 -14.45
C VAL A 155 16.23 -11.18 -15.40
N ILE A 156 16.99 -10.20 -14.94
CA ILE A 156 18.06 -9.57 -15.74
C ILE A 156 19.27 -10.50 -15.83
N SER A 157 19.72 -11.09 -14.71
CA SER A 157 20.85 -12.03 -14.69
C SER A 157 20.60 -13.21 -15.62
N SER A 158 19.42 -13.84 -15.53
CA SER A 158 19.06 -14.96 -16.41
C SER A 158 18.97 -14.57 -17.90
N ALA A 159 18.53 -13.35 -18.21
CA ALA A 159 18.47 -12.85 -19.59
C ALA A 159 19.87 -12.50 -20.16
N MET A 160 20.79 -12.06 -19.31
CA MET A 160 22.12 -11.60 -19.70
C MET A 160 23.15 -12.73 -19.72
N GLY A 161 22.98 -13.77 -18.91
CA GLY A 161 23.89 -14.92 -18.85
C GLY A 161 25.31 -14.56 -18.41
N LEU A 162 25.44 -13.59 -17.50
CA LEU A 162 26.73 -13.03 -17.07
C LEU A 162 27.18 -13.51 -15.68
N ASP A 163 26.44 -14.41 -15.03
CA ASP A 163 26.68 -14.80 -13.62
C ASP A 163 28.12 -15.26 -13.36
N ASP A 164 28.70 -16.04 -14.28
CA ASP A 164 30.08 -16.55 -14.20
C ASP A 164 31.16 -15.47 -14.43
N HIS A 165 30.76 -14.23 -14.75
CA HIS A 165 31.67 -13.15 -15.12
C HIS A 165 31.66 -11.98 -14.14
N MET A 166 30.93 -12.06 -13.02
CA MET A 166 30.82 -10.97 -12.03
C MET A 166 32.18 -10.49 -11.51
N ASP A 167 33.06 -11.42 -11.15
CA ASP A 167 34.42 -11.08 -10.66
C ASP A 167 35.27 -10.36 -11.72
N SER A 168 35.11 -10.73 -13.00
CA SER A 168 35.82 -10.10 -14.10
C SER A 168 35.30 -8.70 -14.36
N LEU A 169 33.98 -8.51 -14.32
CA LEU A 169 33.34 -7.20 -14.43
C LEU A 169 33.79 -6.28 -13.29
N HIS A 170 33.71 -6.72 -12.04
CA HIS A 170 34.18 -5.93 -10.89
C HIS A 170 35.62 -5.46 -11.08
N ARG A 171 36.51 -6.36 -11.47
CA ARG A 171 37.91 -6.04 -11.73
C ARG A 171 38.09 -5.03 -12.86
N TRP A 172 37.35 -5.16 -13.96
CA TRP A 172 37.44 -4.20 -15.07
C TRP A 172 36.93 -2.82 -14.69
N PHE A 173 35.81 -2.74 -13.97
CA PHE A 173 35.31 -1.46 -13.47
C PHE A 173 36.32 -0.76 -12.56
N GLU A 174 37.02 -1.52 -11.71
CA GLU A 174 38.07 -0.99 -10.85
C GLU A 174 39.30 -0.49 -11.64
N VAL A 175 39.84 -1.34 -12.52
CA VAL A 175 41.05 -1.03 -13.32
C VAL A 175 40.82 0.10 -14.31
N LEU A 176 39.64 0.15 -14.93
CA LEU A 176 39.28 1.22 -15.87
C LEU A 176 38.79 2.48 -15.14
N HIS A 177 38.78 2.49 -13.81
CA HIS A 177 38.26 3.58 -12.98
C HIS A 177 36.86 4.05 -13.41
N MET A 178 36.05 3.13 -13.92
CA MET A 178 34.68 3.42 -14.30
C MET A 178 33.86 3.65 -13.04
N ARG A 179 33.18 4.81 -12.96
CA ARG A 179 32.37 5.19 -11.79
C ARG A 179 30.90 5.39 -12.13
N TRP A 180 30.61 5.90 -13.33
CA TRP A 180 29.25 6.10 -13.81
C TRP A 180 29.24 6.50 -15.30
N GLY A 181 28.04 6.45 -15.89
CA GLY A 181 27.74 7.02 -17.19
C GLY A 181 28.06 6.08 -18.36
N LEU A 182 26.99 5.71 -19.08
CA LEU A 182 27.01 4.84 -20.27
C LEU A 182 28.02 5.28 -21.36
N ASP A 183 28.03 6.56 -21.74
CA ASP A 183 28.91 7.10 -22.76
C ASP A 183 29.12 8.62 -22.59
N ALA A 184 29.90 9.23 -23.49
CA ALA A 184 30.16 10.66 -23.47
C ALA A 184 28.89 11.51 -23.73
N GLY A 185 27.96 11.02 -24.55
CA GLY A 185 26.66 11.65 -24.82
C GLY A 185 25.78 11.70 -23.57
N HIS A 186 25.72 10.59 -22.84
CA HIS A 186 24.99 10.46 -21.60
C HIS A 186 25.54 11.42 -20.54
N ARG A 187 26.87 11.50 -20.36
CA ARG A 187 27.48 12.38 -19.35
C ARG A 187 27.21 13.87 -19.61
N GLN A 188 27.01 14.28 -20.85
CA GLN A 188 26.60 15.66 -21.18
C GLN A 188 25.21 16.01 -20.66
N ARG A 189 24.27 15.06 -20.65
CA ARG A 189 22.93 15.29 -20.08
C ARG A 189 23.00 15.63 -18.58
N TRP A 190 24.10 15.22 -17.94
CA TRP A 190 24.41 15.50 -16.54
C TRP A 190 25.37 16.70 -16.35
N GLY A 191 25.61 17.50 -17.39
CA GLY A 191 26.38 18.74 -17.33
C GLY A 191 27.89 18.59 -17.51
N TYR A 192 28.39 17.43 -17.96
CA TYR A 192 29.82 17.20 -18.18
C TYR A 192 30.22 17.44 -19.65
N PRO A 193 31.34 18.14 -19.91
CA PRO A 193 31.79 18.40 -21.28
C PRO A 193 32.24 17.13 -22.01
N GLN A 194 32.13 17.13 -23.34
CA GLN A 194 32.72 16.09 -24.18
C GLN A 194 34.24 16.10 -24.07
N GLY A 195 34.85 14.95 -23.77
CA GLY A 195 36.31 14.80 -23.80
C GLY A 195 37.05 15.00 -22.47
N LEU A 196 36.37 14.91 -21.32
CA LEU A 196 37.05 14.68 -20.05
C LEU A 196 37.89 13.39 -20.14
N LYS A 197 39.21 13.55 -20.26
CA LYS A 197 40.15 12.44 -20.10
C LYS A 197 40.15 12.06 -18.62
N GLN A 198 39.79 10.80 -18.34
CA GLN A 198 39.97 10.18 -17.03
C GLN A 198 41.44 9.85 -16.81
#